data_AF-A0AAV1UHI4-F1
#
_entry.id   AF-A0AAV1UHI4-F1
#
_cell.length_a   1.000
_cell.length_b   1.000
_cell.length_c   1.000
_cell.angle_alpha   90.00
_cell.angle_beta   90.00
_cell.angle_gamma   90.00
#
_symmetry.space_group_name_H-M   'P 1'
#
loop_
_entity.id
_entity.type
_entity.pdbx_description
1 polymer ?
#
loop_
_entity_poly.entity_id
_entity_poly.type
_entity_poly.pdbx_seq_one_letter_code
_entity_poly.pdbx_strand_id
1 'polypeptide(L)'
;METGADQRAERMKQQAVKQTIEEAANQKVLQHYAKTVHFNDDWVSLLSKMSGLVGLMSYLEVQRMRESSGGVTFTAGFEVLTVVIGVSTLLFIQRWVHPLLAFKVAFVLSLLQGFWFATSYSSRMMDLPRLAGDLSSGQFPFGLIYFIVCWASDRYMMRSQDIAKQTADDLRAVLKSKDA
;
A
#
# COMPACT_ATOMS: atom_id res chain seq x y z
N MET A 1 16.25 19.14 61.57
CA MET A 1 16.91 17.85 61.29
C MET A 1 15.88 16.97 60.61
N GLU A 2 15.78 17.06 59.29
CA GLU A 2 14.98 16.08 58.53
C GLU A 2 15.68 14.74 58.63
N THR A 3 14.97 13.76 59.18
CA THR A 3 15.53 12.46 59.51
C THR A 3 15.78 11.67 58.23
N GLY A 4 16.81 10.83 58.18
CA GLY A 4 17.14 10.00 56.99
C GLY A 4 16.00 9.09 56.50
N ALA A 5 14.91 8.96 57.27
CA ALA A 5 13.66 8.34 56.87
C ALA A 5 12.87 9.18 55.84
N ASP A 6 12.83 10.51 55.98
CA ASP A 6 12.14 11.41 55.04
C ASP A 6 12.87 11.45 53.68
N GLN A 7 14.20 11.48 53.69
CA GLN A 7 15.00 11.38 52.45
C GLN A 7 14.88 10.01 51.77
N ARG A 8 14.61 8.93 52.52
CA ARG A 8 14.32 7.61 51.94
C ARG A 8 12.91 7.54 51.37
N ALA A 9 11.93 8.14 52.04
CA ALA A 9 10.55 8.23 51.57
C ALA A 9 10.43 9.08 50.30
N GLU A 10 11.14 10.21 50.21
CA GLU A 10 11.22 11.01 48.99
C GLU A 10 11.89 10.26 47.84
N ARG A 11 13.00 9.54 48.10
CA ARG A 11 13.64 8.71 47.07
C ARG A 11 12.73 7.60 46.57
N MET A 12 11.99 6.94 47.46
CA MET A 12 11.01 5.91 47.07
C MET A 12 9.85 6.50 46.26
N LYS A 13 9.35 7.69 46.61
CA LYS A 13 8.34 8.39 45.81
C LYS A 13 8.86 8.79 44.43
N GLN A 14 10.10 9.31 44.35
CA GLN A 14 10.73 9.63 43.07
C GLN A 14 11.00 8.39 42.21
N GLN A 15 11.35 7.25 42.82
CA GLN A 15 11.48 5.97 42.12
C GLN A 15 10.14 5.46 41.60
N ALA A 16 9.09 5.51 42.42
CA ALA A 16 7.74 5.11 42.01
C ALA A 16 7.23 5.97 40.86
N VAL A 17 7.39 7.30 40.93
CA VAL A 17 7.02 8.21 39.84
C VAL A 17 7.80 7.92 38.55
N LYS A 18 9.10 7.61 38.64
CA LYS A 18 9.88 7.19 37.47
C LYS A 18 9.38 5.88 36.87
N GLN A 19 9.04 4.90 37.70
CA GLN A 19 8.45 3.63 37.24
C GLN A 19 7.08 3.85 36.58
N THR A 20 6.22 4.70 37.14
CA THR A 20 4.92 5.02 36.53
C THR A 20 5.06 5.76 35.20
N ILE A 21 6.02 6.67 35.08
CA ILE A 21 6.32 7.38 33.82
C ILE A 21 6.84 6.41 32.76
N GLU A 22 7.68 5.44 33.15
CA GLU A 22 8.20 4.40 32.25
C GLU A 22 7.09 3.44 31.80
N GLU A 23 6.20 3.01 32.69
CA GLU A 23 5.03 2.19 32.35
C GLU A 23 4.06 2.93 31.41
N ALA A 24 3.83 4.22 31.64
CA ALA A 24 3.00 5.06 30.77
C ALA A 24 3.63 5.24 29.39
N ALA A 25 4.97 5.42 29.32
CA ALA A 25 5.71 5.47 28.06
C ALA A 25 5.62 4.13 27.31
N ASN A 26 5.74 3.00 28.01
CA ASN A 26 5.60 1.65 27.45
C ASN A 26 4.21 1.41 26.86
N GLN A 27 3.15 1.76 27.61
CA GLN A 27 1.78 1.68 27.09
C GLN A 27 1.61 2.56 25.84
N LYS A 28 2.21 3.74 25.82
CA LYS A 28 2.12 4.65 24.66
C LYS A 28 2.83 4.09 23.42
N VAL A 29 3.99 3.45 23.56
CA VAL A 29 4.70 2.80 22.44
C VAL A 29 3.91 1.60 21.92
N LEU A 30 3.38 0.75 22.80
CA LEU A 30 2.54 -0.39 22.41
C LEU A 30 1.23 0.07 21.73
N GLN A 31 0.62 1.13 22.23
CA GLN A 31 -0.55 1.76 21.59
C GLN A 31 -0.20 2.35 20.22
N HIS A 32 0.96 2.99 20.06
CA HIS A 32 1.40 3.48 18.76
C HIS A 32 1.62 2.34 17.76
N TYR A 33 2.29 1.26 18.17
CA TYR A 33 2.47 0.08 17.35
C TYR A 33 1.12 -0.52 16.92
N ALA A 34 0.20 -0.73 17.86
CA ALA A 34 -1.14 -1.27 17.58
C ALA A 34 -1.94 -0.36 16.62
N LYS A 35 -1.85 0.96 16.79
CA LYS A 35 -2.48 1.93 15.87
C LYS A 35 -1.87 1.86 14.47
N THR A 36 -0.55 1.73 14.34
CA THR A 36 0.12 1.61 13.04
C THR A 36 -0.27 0.32 12.32
N VAL A 37 -0.38 -0.80 13.04
CA VAL A 37 -0.87 -2.06 12.47
C VAL A 37 -2.32 -1.92 12.01
N HIS A 38 -3.19 -1.37 12.86
CA HIS A 38 -4.61 -1.20 12.53
C HIS A 38 -4.84 -0.27 11.33
N PHE A 39 -4.14 0.87 11.29
CA PHE A 39 -4.17 1.77 10.14
C PHE A 39 -3.72 1.08 8.86
N ASN A 40 -2.68 0.25 8.93
CA ASN A 40 -2.21 -0.50 7.78
C ASN A 40 -3.28 -1.51 7.30
N ASP A 41 -3.95 -2.23 8.20
CA ASP A 41 -5.02 -3.16 7.83
C ASP A 41 -6.21 -2.46 7.18
N ASP A 42 -6.62 -1.29 7.70
CA ASP A 42 -7.66 -0.46 7.10
C ASP A 42 -7.25 0.02 5.70
N TRP A 43 -5.98 0.39 5.54
CA TRP A 43 -5.44 0.81 4.24
C TRP A 43 -5.41 -0.34 3.23
N VAL A 44 -5.00 -1.55 3.64
CA VAL A 44 -5.08 -2.76 2.81
C VAL A 44 -6.52 -3.03 2.38
N SER A 45 -7.48 -2.89 3.29
CA SER A 45 -8.91 -3.08 3.02
C SER A 45 -9.43 -2.07 1.99
N LEU A 46 -9.06 -0.79 2.13
CA LEU A 46 -9.40 0.25 1.17
C LEU A 46 -8.82 -0.06 -0.22
N LEU A 47 -7.52 -0.36 -0.31
CA LEU A 47 -6.85 -0.69 -1.58
C LEU A 47 -7.44 -1.94 -2.23
N SER A 48 -7.84 -2.92 -1.43
CA SER A 48 -8.53 -4.11 -1.93
C SER A 48 -9.90 -3.77 -2.54
N LYS A 49 -10.68 -2.90 -1.90
CA LYS A 49 -11.97 -2.44 -2.45
C LYS A 49 -11.81 -1.62 -3.73
N MET A 50 -10.73 -0.85 -3.84
CA MET A 50 -10.39 -0.12 -5.07
C MET A 50 -10.15 -1.05 -6.27
N SER A 51 -9.72 -2.30 -6.07
CA SER A 51 -9.62 -3.29 -7.16
C SER A 51 -10.97 -3.56 -7.83
N GLY A 52 -12.05 -3.59 -7.03
CA GLY A 52 -13.41 -3.78 -7.52
C GLY A 52 -13.85 -2.61 -8.40
N LEU A 53 -13.46 -1.38 -8.03
CA LEU A 53 -13.70 -0.19 -8.85
C LEU A 53 -12.90 -0.24 -10.15
N VAL A 54 -11.64 -0.67 -10.12
CA VAL A 54 -10.83 -0.84 -11.35
C VAL A 54 -11.46 -1.87 -12.28
N GLY A 55 -11.94 -3.00 -11.74
CA GLY A 55 -12.69 -4.00 -12.50
C GLY A 55 -13.99 -3.45 -13.09
N LEU A 56 -14.74 -2.67 -12.31
CA LEU A 56 -15.98 -2.02 -12.77
C LEU A 56 -15.71 -1.00 -13.89
N MET A 57 -14.69 -0.15 -13.73
CA MET A 57 -14.31 0.83 -14.75
C MET A 57 -13.87 0.15 -16.04
N SER A 58 -13.08 -0.93 -15.94
CA SER A 58 -12.68 -1.71 -17.10
C SER A 58 -13.87 -2.38 -17.80
N TYR A 59 -14.85 -2.88 -17.03
CA TYR A 59 -16.10 -3.41 -17.58
C TYR A 59 -16.92 -2.34 -18.32
N LEU A 60 -17.05 -1.14 -17.75
CA LEU A 60 -17.76 -0.02 -18.38
C LEU A 60 -17.10 0.40 -19.69
N GLU A 61 -15.77 0.46 -19.73
CA GLU A 61 -15.02 0.75 -20.96
C GLU A 61 -15.26 -0.31 -22.04
N VAL A 62 -15.23 -1.61 -21.69
CA VAL A 62 -15.56 -2.69 -22.63
C VAL A 62 -17.00 -2.59 -23.15
N GLN A 63 -17.97 -2.26 -22.30
CA GLN A 63 -19.36 -2.08 -22.72
C GLN A 63 -19.51 -0.89 -23.66
N ARG A 64 -18.89 0.25 -23.33
CA ARG A 64 -18.87 1.45 -24.20
C ARG A 64 -18.25 1.14 -25.56
N MET A 65 -17.23 0.27 -25.61
CA MET A 65 -16.62 -0.15 -26.88
C MET A 65 -17.51 -1.06 -27.72
N ARG A 66 -18.38 -1.87 -27.10
CA ARG A 66 -19.34 -2.72 -27.85
C ARG A 66 -20.40 -1.88 -28.57
N GLU A 67 -20.74 -0.73 -28.03
CA GLU A 67 -21.67 0.23 -28.63
C GLU A 67 -21.00 1.14 -29.67
N SER A 68 -19.65 1.15 -29.71
CA SER A 68 -18.83 1.92 -30.65
C SER A 68 -18.58 1.13 -31.94
N SER A 69 -18.63 1.80 -33.09
CA SER A 69 -18.37 1.20 -34.41
C SER A 69 -16.90 0.84 -34.67
N GLY A 70 -15.98 1.21 -33.76
CA GLY A 70 -14.56 0.86 -33.81
C GLY A 70 -14.30 -0.53 -33.23
N GLY A 71 -13.72 -1.42 -34.03
CA GLY A 71 -13.53 -2.85 -33.74
C GLY A 71 -13.09 -3.22 -32.31
N VAL A 72 -13.69 -4.29 -31.80
CA VAL A 72 -13.67 -4.71 -30.38
C VAL A 72 -12.36 -5.40 -29.97
N THR A 73 -11.62 -5.97 -30.91
CA THR A 73 -10.59 -6.99 -30.61
C THR A 73 -9.33 -6.44 -29.94
N PHE A 74 -8.74 -5.35 -30.42
CA PHE A 74 -7.46 -4.85 -29.90
C PHE A 74 -7.64 -4.00 -28.63
N THR A 75 -8.71 -3.22 -28.59
CA THR A 75 -9.09 -2.34 -27.47
C THR A 75 -9.52 -3.13 -26.23
N ALA A 76 -10.23 -4.26 -26.43
CA ALA A 76 -10.60 -5.15 -25.33
C ALA A 76 -9.38 -5.83 -24.69
N GLY A 77 -8.31 -6.07 -25.46
CA GLY A 77 -7.05 -6.61 -24.92
C GLY A 77 -6.41 -5.70 -23.87
N PHE A 78 -6.51 -4.39 -24.04
CA PHE A 78 -6.03 -3.41 -23.06
C PHE A 78 -6.83 -3.44 -21.76
N GLU A 79 -8.14 -3.67 -21.85
CA GLU A 79 -9.01 -3.81 -20.67
C GLU A 79 -8.79 -5.13 -19.94
N VAL A 80 -8.61 -6.23 -20.68
CA VAL A 80 -8.19 -7.51 -20.09
C VAL A 80 -6.87 -7.33 -19.34
N LEU A 81 -5.91 -6.59 -19.92
CA LEU A 81 -4.64 -6.28 -19.26
C LEU A 81 -4.86 -5.49 -17.96
N THR A 82 -5.74 -4.49 -17.96
CA THR A 82 -6.16 -3.74 -16.75
C THR A 82 -6.67 -4.69 -15.66
N VAL A 83 -7.58 -5.59 -15.99
CA VAL A 83 -8.18 -6.53 -15.03
C VAL A 83 -7.13 -7.50 -14.49
N VAL A 84 -6.29 -8.06 -15.35
CA VAL A 84 -5.22 -8.98 -14.93
C VAL A 84 -4.21 -8.30 -14.01
N ILE A 85 -3.85 -7.04 -14.30
CA ILE A 85 -3.00 -6.23 -13.41
C ILE A 85 -3.72 -5.99 -12.08
N GLY A 86 -5.01 -5.64 -12.11
CA GLY A 86 -5.82 -5.44 -10.90
C GLY A 86 -5.86 -6.66 -10.00
N VAL A 87 -6.15 -7.85 -10.55
CA VAL A 87 -6.17 -9.13 -9.82
C VAL A 87 -4.78 -9.48 -9.30
N SER A 88 -3.74 -9.33 -10.11
CA SER A 88 -2.35 -9.61 -9.68
C SER A 88 -1.91 -8.67 -8.55
N THR A 89 -2.34 -7.40 -8.60
CA THR A 89 -2.06 -6.40 -7.57
C THR A 89 -2.83 -6.70 -6.28
N LEU A 90 -4.08 -7.16 -6.37
CA LEU A 90 -4.85 -7.64 -5.22
C LEU A 90 -4.13 -8.80 -4.52
N LEU A 91 -3.72 -9.81 -5.30
CA LEU A 91 -2.99 -10.97 -4.77
C LEU A 91 -1.68 -10.57 -4.09
N PHE A 92 -0.99 -9.55 -4.63
CA PHE A 92 0.20 -8.95 -4.04
C PHE A 92 -0.10 -8.29 -2.68
N ILE A 93 -1.11 -7.42 -2.61
CA ILE A 93 -1.48 -6.69 -1.37
C ILE A 93 -1.97 -7.65 -0.29
N GLN A 94 -2.81 -8.61 -0.63
CA GLN A 94 -3.39 -9.55 0.32
C GLN A 94 -2.40 -10.66 0.74
N ARG A 95 -1.22 -10.71 0.11
CA ARG A 95 -0.15 -11.69 0.37
C ARG A 95 -0.61 -13.16 0.32
N TRP A 96 -1.67 -13.46 -0.46
CA TRP A 96 -2.30 -14.78 -0.48
C TRP A 96 -1.44 -15.88 -1.13
N VAL A 97 -0.80 -15.60 -2.26
CA VAL A 97 0.01 -16.58 -3.01
C VAL A 97 1.28 -15.90 -3.51
N HIS A 98 2.45 -16.43 -3.11
CA HIS A 98 3.79 -15.98 -3.51
C HIS A 98 3.84 -14.48 -3.91
N PRO A 99 3.78 -13.54 -2.94
CA PRO A 99 3.57 -12.11 -3.22
C PRO A 99 4.62 -11.52 -4.17
N LEU A 100 5.84 -12.07 -4.18
CA LEU A 100 6.90 -11.68 -5.11
C LEU A 100 6.59 -12.04 -6.58
N LEU A 101 5.92 -13.17 -6.82
CA LEU A 101 5.50 -13.56 -8.17
C LEU A 101 4.34 -12.68 -8.65
N ALA A 102 3.34 -12.47 -7.80
CA ALA A 102 2.22 -11.57 -8.08
C ALA A 102 2.71 -10.15 -8.40
N PHE A 103 3.67 -9.64 -7.62
CA PHE A 103 4.34 -8.37 -7.89
C PHE A 103 5.04 -8.35 -9.25
N LYS A 104 5.86 -9.36 -9.57
CA LYS A 104 6.60 -9.42 -10.85
C LYS A 104 5.64 -9.42 -12.04
N VAL A 105 4.56 -10.20 -11.95
CA VAL A 105 3.53 -10.27 -12.99
C VAL A 105 2.85 -8.92 -13.14
N ALA A 106 2.34 -8.33 -12.06
CA ALA A 106 1.70 -7.02 -12.09
C ALA A 106 2.64 -5.93 -12.61
N PHE A 107 3.91 -5.95 -12.21
CA PHE A 107 4.93 -5.00 -12.64
C PHE A 107 5.19 -5.11 -14.15
N VAL A 108 5.49 -6.30 -14.66
CA VAL A 108 5.78 -6.48 -16.10
C VAL A 108 4.57 -6.10 -16.95
N LEU A 109 3.37 -6.52 -16.54
CA LEU A 109 2.14 -6.18 -17.26
C LEU A 109 1.82 -4.68 -17.18
N SER A 110 2.11 -4.01 -16.05
CA SER A 110 1.96 -2.56 -15.94
C SER A 110 2.92 -1.83 -16.87
N LEU A 111 4.18 -2.28 -17.00
CA LEU A 111 5.13 -1.70 -17.96
C LEU A 111 4.64 -1.86 -19.40
N LEU A 112 4.12 -3.05 -19.74
CA LEU A 112 3.52 -3.31 -21.04
C LEU A 112 2.33 -2.38 -21.30
N GLN A 113 1.43 -2.23 -20.32
CA GLN A 113 0.28 -1.34 -20.41
C GLN A 113 0.70 0.12 -20.55
N GLY A 114 1.72 0.55 -19.81
CA GLY A 114 2.27 1.90 -19.88
C GLY A 114 2.94 2.18 -21.21
N PHE A 115 3.71 1.24 -21.75
CA PHE A 115 4.33 1.36 -23.07
C PHE A 115 3.29 1.44 -24.17
N TRP A 116 2.25 0.60 -24.13
CA TRP A 116 1.15 0.64 -25.07
C TRP A 116 0.38 1.97 -24.98
N PHE A 117 0.10 2.45 -23.77
CA PHE A 117 -0.53 3.76 -23.58
C PHE A 117 0.34 4.91 -24.11
N ALA A 118 1.64 4.90 -23.82
CA ALA A 118 2.57 5.95 -24.25
C ALA A 118 2.75 5.97 -25.78
N THR A 119 2.84 4.81 -26.42
CA THR A 119 2.93 4.70 -27.88
C THR A 119 1.66 5.21 -28.57
N SER A 120 0.47 4.82 -28.08
CA SER A 120 -0.80 5.34 -28.60
C SER A 120 -1.06 6.82 -28.28
N TYR A 121 -0.47 7.34 -27.21
CA TYR A 121 -0.54 8.77 -26.88
C TYR A 121 0.39 9.58 -27.79
N SER A 122 1.61 9.08 -28.02
CA SER A 122 2.59 9.70 -28.91
C SER A 122 2.12 9.70 -30.36
N SER A 123 1.51 8.60 -30.84
CA SER A 123 0.95 8.54 -32.19
C SER A 123 -0.13 9.59 -32.41
N ARG A 124 -1.00 9.79 -31.41
CA ARG A 124 -2.02 10.84 -31.38
C ARG A 124 -1.44 12.25 -31.37
N MET A 125 -0.38 12.50 -30.59
CA MET A 125 0.24 13.82 -30.55
C MET A 125 0.99 14.19 -31.84
N MET A 126 1.44 13.19 -32.61
CA MET A 126 2.13 13.37 -33.88
C MET A 126 1.18 13.35 -35.09
N ASP A 127 -0.14 13.33 -34.87
CA ASP A 127 -1.17 13.23 -35.92
C ASP A 127 -0.93 12.10 -36.94
N LEU A 128 -0.34 10.99 -36.47
CA LEU A 128 -0.08 9.82 -37.31
C LEU A 128 -1.41 9.10 -37.62
N PRO A 129 -1.54 8.48 -38.82
CA PRO A 129 -2.72 7.70 -39.15
C PRO A 129 -2.90 6.57 -38.12
N ARG A 130 -4.12 6.43 -37.61
CA ARG A 130 -4.45 5.42 -36.60
C ARG A 130 -4.09 4.03 -37.12
N LEU A 131 -3.15 3.39 -36.44
CA LEU A 131 -2.75 2.02 -36.75
C LEU A 131 -3.68 1.03 -36.02
N ALA A 132 -3.78 -0.19 -36.54
CA ALA A 132 -4.49 -1.26 -35.87
C ALA A 132 -3.86 -1.50 -34.49
N GLY A 133 -4.60 -1.15 -33.43
CA GLY A 133 -4.16 -1.29 -32.04
C GLY A 133 -3.95 0.01 -31.28
N ASP A 134 -4.19 1.16 -31.90
CA ASP A 134 -4.24 2.43 -31.18
C ASP A 134 -5.43 2.50 -30.22
N LEU A 135 -5.15 2.92 -29.00
CA LEU A 135 -6.15 3.11 -27.95
C LEU A 135 -7.11 4.25 -28.29
N SER A 136 -8.35 4.13 -27.83
CA SER A 136 -9.34 5.20 -27.92
C SER A 136 -8.91 6.45 -27.14
N SER A 137 -9.40 7.63 -27.54
CA SER A 137 -9.11 8.90 -26.86
C SER A 137 -9.59 8.94 -25.41
N GLY A 138 -10.61 8.15 -25.07
CA GLY A 138 -11.18 8.07 -23.72
C GLY A 138 -10.57 7.00 -22.82
N GLN A 139 -9.67 6.14 -23.32
CA GLN A 139 -9.12 5.06 -22.52
C GLN A 139 -8.00 5.51 -21.60
N PHE A 140 -8.05 5.03 -20.36
CA PHE A 140 -7.05 5.28 -19.33
C PHE A 140 -6.43 3.98 -18.82
N PRO A 141 -5.12 3.96 -18.51
CA PRO A 141 -4.43 2.79 -17.99
C PRO A 141 -4.74 2.57 -16.50
N PHE A 142 -6.01 2.27 -16.17
CA PHE A 142 -6.46 2.12 -14.78
C PHE A 142 -5.68 1.05 -14.01
N GLY A 143 -5.25 -0.03 -14.68
CA GLY A 143 -4.49 -1.12 -14.09
C GLY A 143 -3.12 -0.67 -13.62
N LEU A 144 -2.38 0.03 -14.47
CA LEU A 144 -1.10 0.65 -14.13
C LEU A 144 -1.24 1.68 -12.99
N ILE A 145 -2.24 2.57 -13.06
CA ILE A 145 -2.45 3.59 -12.02
C ILE A 145 -2.70 2.90 -10.67
N TYR A 146 -3.59 1.91 -10.66
CA TYR A 146 -3.90 1.13 -9.47
C TYR A 146 -2.66 0.42 -8.92
N PHE A 147 -1.88 -0.24 -9.77
CA PHE A 147 -0.65 -0.91 -9.38
C PHE A 147 0.36 0.04 -8.72
N ILE A 148 0.59 1.23 -9.30
CA ILE A 148 1.53 2.22 -8.76
C ILE A 148 1.07 2.71 -7.38
N VAL A 149 -0.21 3.04 -7.24
CA VAL A 149 -0.78 3.50 -5.96
C VAL A 149 -0.64 2.43 -4.88
N CYS A 150 -0.94 1.17 -5.24
CA CYS A 150 -0.83 0.04 -4.31
C CYS A 150 0.62 -0.26 -3.93
N TRP A 151 1.54 -0.23 -4.89
CA TRP A 151 2.96 -0.47 -4.65
C TRP A 151 3.58 0.62 -3.77
N ALA A 152 3.30 1.90 -4.06
CA ALA A 152 3.79 3.01 -3.25
C ALA A 152 3.24 2.96 -1.82
N SER A 153 1.95 2.63 -1.68
CA SER A 153 1.30 2.45 -0.38
C SER A 153 1.93 1.30 0.42
N ASP A 154 2.12 0.14 -0.20
CA ASP A 154 2.74 -1.03 0.44
C ASP A 154 4.16 -0.73 0.95
N ARG A 155 4.97 0.03 0.18
CA ARG A 155 6.31 0.47 0.62
C ARG A 155 6.27 1.40 1.81
N TYR A 156 5.30 2.31 1.85
CA TYR A 156 5.12 3.19 2.99
C TYR A 156 4.70 2.41 4.24
N MET A 157 3.79 1.44 4.08
CA MET A 157 3.25 0.60 5.14
C MET A 157 4.27 -0.36 5.74
N MET A 158 5.13 -0.99 4.92
CA MET A 158 6.22 -1.81 5.45
C MET A 158 7.22 -0.97 6.25
N ARG A 159 7.58 0.21 5.73
CA ARG A 159 8.50 1.11 6.43
C ARG A 159 7.93 1.59 7.77
N SER A 160 6.64 1.92 7.84
CA SER A 160 6.01 2.34 9.09
C SER A 160 5.94 1.22 10.12
N GLN A 161 5.66 -0.02 9.69
CA GLN A 161 5.68 -1.21 10.54
C GLN A 161 7.08 -1.55 11.07
N ASP A 162 8.11 -1.47 10.23
CA ASP A 162 9.49 -1.77 10.62
C ASP A 162 9.98 -0.75 11.67
N ILE A 163 9.72 0.55 11.47
CA ILE A 163 10.07 1.60 12.44
C ILE A 163 9.34 1.36 13.77
N ALA A 164 8.04 1.05 13.72
CA ALA A 164 7.26 0.80 14.92
C ALA A 164 7.73 -0.47 15.67
N LYS A 165 8.13 -1.52 14.94
CA LYS A 165 8.68 -2.76 15.51
C LYS A 165 10.05 -2.53 16.15
N GLN A 166 10.95 -1.83 15.45
CA GLN A 166 12.27 -1.49 15.98
C GLN A 166 12.15 -0.67 17.27
N THR A 167 11.26 0.33 17.29
CA THR A 167 11.00 1.13 18.49
C THR A 167 10.49 0.27 19.66
N ALA A 168 9.64 -0.72 19.39
CA ALA A 168 9.12 -1.63 20.41
C ALA A 168 10.19 -2.60 20.93
N ASP A 169 11.06 -3.11 20.05
CA ASP A 169 12.13 -4.04 20.41
C ASP A 169 13.27 -3.33 21.17
N ASP A 170 13.64 -2.11 20.76
CA ASP A 170 14.61 -1.26 21.49
C ASP A 170 14.13 -0.95 22.91
N LEU A 171 12.83 -0.63 23.07
CA LEU A 171 12.23 -0.37 24.38
C LEU A 171 12.26 -1.63 25.27
N ARG A 172 11.94 -2.81 24.71
CA ARG A 172 12.02 -4.10 25.42
C ARG A 172 13.45 -4.43 25.84
N ALA A 173 14.43 -4.14 25.00
CA ALA A 173 15.84 -4.36 25.31
C ALA A 173 16.31 -3.46 26.47
N VAL A 174 15.92 -2.18 26.48
CA VAL A 174 16.22 -1.25 27.58
C VAL A 174 15.62 -1.74 28.90
N LEU A 175 14.34 -2.17 28.89
CA LEU A 175 13.68 -2.69 30.10
C LEU A 175 14.37 -3.95 30.63
N LYS A 176 14.66 -4.92 29.75
CA LYS A 176 15.35 -6.16 30.13
C LYS A 176 16.75 -5.91 30.69
N SER A 177 17.46 -4.89 30.19
CA SER A 177 18.78 -4.49 30.71
C SER A 177 18.72 -3.78 32.07
N LYS A 178 17.56 -3.24 32.43
CA LYS A 178 17.34 -2.51 33.68
C LYS A 178 16.85 -3.41 34.82
N ASP A 179 16.24 -4.54 34.49
CA ASP A 179 15.82 -5.58 35.43
C ASP A 179 16.95 -6.58 35.78
N ALA A 180 18.11 -6.49 35.12
CA ALA A 180 19.32 -7.31 35.34
C ALA A 180 20.36 -6.55 36.18
#